data_AF-A0A9W7FSB0-F1
#
_entry.id   AF-A0A9W7FSB0-F1
#
_cell.length_a   1.000
_cell.length_b   1.000
_cell.length_c   1.000
_cell.angle_alpha   90.00
_cell.angle_beta   90.00
_cell.angle_gamma   90.00
#
_symmetry.space_group_name_H-M   'P 1'
#
loop_
_entity.id
_entity.type
_entity.pdbx_description
1 polymer ?
#
loop_
_entity_poly.entity_id
_entity_poly.type
_entity_poly.pdbx_seq_one_letter_code
_entity_poly.pdbx_strand_id
1 'polypeptide(L)'
;MSESKEEEEKGEETETWGDANLSLVLKEASQAWNQNLSFKQTLSDWASSHSSDFEEYVGLSYSDCEHKLHFRSLHTSYLKIFEKNITEFIVEEGYTIQDFFQECKDVMDDFGCALFEEHEDKWFVEAVVKAVDYRGWFEMMVDVAADAEGVDGNR
;
A
#
# COMPACT_ATOMS: atom_id res chain seq x y z
N MET A 1 12.62 -15.57 -61.79
CA MET A 1 11.77 -16.72 -61.41
C MET A 1 12.52 -17.41 -60.29
N SER A 2 12.65 -16.81 -59.11
CA SER A 2 11.59 -16.42 -58.15
C SER A 2 10.87 -17.68 -57.65
N GLU A 3 11.23 -18.13 -56.45
CA GLU A 3 10.30 -18.52 -55.37
C GLU A 3 11.14 -19.00 -54.17
N SER A 4 11.54 -18.05 -53.34
CA SER A 4 11.94 -18.31 -51.96
C SER A 4 10.66 -18.48 -51.15
N LYS A 5 10.50 -19.64 -50.51
CA LYS A 5 9.40 -19.91 -49.61
C LYS A 5 9.84 -19.44 -48.23
N GLU A 6 9.41 -18.24 -47.84
CA GLU A 6 9.50 -17.75 -46.47
C GLU A 6 8.56 -18.60 -45.61
N GLU A 7 9.13 -19.42 -44.74
CA GLU A 7 8.40 -20.02 -43.63
C GLU A 7 8.23 -18.93 -42.58
N GLU A 8 7.01 -18.40 -42.52
CA GLU A 8 6.56 -17.43 -41.53
C GLU A 8 6.45 -18.16 -40.19
N GLU A 9 7.52 -18.09 -39.40
CA GLU A 9 7.55 -18.50 -38.00
C GLU A 9 6.61 -17.58 -37.22
N LYS A 10 5.34 -18.01 -37.09
CA LYS A 10 4.38 -17.38 -36.18
C LYS A 10 4.95 -17.50 -34.78
N GLY A 11 5.53 -16.41 -34.30
CA GLY A 11 5.81 -16.23 -32.88
C GLY A 11 4.53 -16.50 -32.11
N GLU A 12 4.57 -17.54 -31.28
CA GLU A 12 3.62 -17.70 -30.18
C GLU A 12 3.74 -16.44 -29.31
N GLU A 13 2.84 -15.48 -29.53
CA GLU A 13 2.48 -14.53 -28.50
C GLU A 13 1.89 -15.37 -27.36
N THR A 14 2.73 -15.73 -26.41
CA THR A 14 2.27 -16.19 -25.11
C THR A 14 1.52 -15.03 -24.48
N GLU A 15 0.20 -15.01 -24.67
CA GLU A 15 -0.71 -14.21 -23.87
C GLU A 15 -0.50 -14.61 -22.41
N THR A 16 0.33 -13.86 -21.70
CA THR A 16 0.53 -13.97 -20.25
C THR A 16 -0.72 -13.41 -19.59
N TRP A 17 -1.77 -14.23 -19.52
CA TRP A 17 -2.93 -13.97 -18.69
C TRP A 17 -2.51 -14.03 -17.22
N GLY A 18 -2.30 -12.86 -16.61
CA GLY A 18 -2.22 -12.70 -15.15
C GLY A 18 -1.08 -13.45 -14.49
N ASP A 19 0.16 -13.16 -14.91
CA ASP A 19 1.29 -13.40 -14.03
C ASP A 19 1.11 -12.44 -12.84
N ALA A 20 0.49 -12.92 -11.77
CA ALA A 20 0.35 -12.23 -10.49
C ALA A 20 1.71 -12.10 -9.79
N ASN A 21 2.78 -11.88 -10.55
CA ASN A 21 4.03 -11.37 -10.04
C ASN A 21 3.81 -9.87 -9.88
N LEU A 22 3.73 -9.40 -8.64
CA LEU A 22 3.98 -7.99 -8.37
C LEU A 22 5.23 -7.57 -9.14
N SER A 23 5.09 -6.47 -9.86
CA SER A 23 6.16 -5.84 -10.61
C SER A 23 7.38 -5.59 -9.71
N LEU A 24 8.57 -5.62 -10.32
CA LEU A 24 9.85 -5.61 -9.61
C LEU A 24 9.95 -4.46 -8.59
N VAL A 25 9.39 -3.29 -8.88
CA VAL A 25 9.46 -2.13 -7.98
C VAL A 25 8.64 -2.35 -6.72
N LEU A 26 7.44 -2.95 -6.80
CA LEU A 26 6.64 -3.26 -5.61
C LEU A 26 7.27 -4.35 -4.74
N LYS A 27 7.90 -5.35 -5.36
CA LYS A 27 8.65 -6.38 -4.64
C LYS A 27 9.83 -5.77 -3.90
N GLU A 28 10.62 -4.93 -4.57
CA GLU A 28 11.76 -4.26 -3.95
C GLU A 28 11.33 -3.24 -2.89
N ALA A 29 10.23 -2.51 -3.13
CA ALA A 29 9.63 -1.59 -2.16
C ALA A 29 9.19 -2.31 -0.89
N SER A 30 8.52 -3.45 -1.01
CA SER A 30 8.08 -4.25 0.13
C SER A 30 9.28 -4.80 0.94
N GLN A 31 10.36 -5.21 0.26
CA GLN A 31 11.58 -5.69 0.89
C GLN A 31 12.31 -4.57 1.61
N ALA A 32 12.48 -3.42 0.98
CA ALA A 32 13.08 -2.25 1.59
C ALA A 32 12.25 -1.73 2.76
N TRP A 33 10.92 -1.74 2.65
CA TRP A 33 10.02 -1.43 3.76
C TRP A 33 10.24 -2.38 4.94
N ASN A 34 10.44 -3.68 4.69
CA ASN A 34 10.75 -4.66 5.73
C ASN A 34 12.13 -4.47 6.37
N GLN A 35 13.14 -4.10 5.58
CA GLN A 35 14.51 -3.91 6.04
C GLN A 35 14.73 -2.56 6.73
N ASN A 36 13.97 -1.53 6.35
CA ASN A 36 14.07 -0.18 6.88
C ASN A 36 13.24 -0.04 8.16
N LEU A 37 13.77 -0.57 9.26
CA LEU A 37 13.14 -0.50 10.59
C LEU A 37 12.86 0.94 11.03
N SER A 38 13.71 1.91 10.65
CA SER A 38 13.50 3.33 10.97
C SER A 38 12.23 3.90 10.37
N PHE A 39 11.87 3.49 9.15
CA PHE A 39 10.66 3.98 8.51
C PHE A 39 9.40 3.49 9.24
N LYS A 40 9.29 2.18 9.45
CA LYS A 40 8.20 1.57 10.20
C LYS A 40 8.07 2.20 11.59
N GLN A 41 9.20 2.37 12.28
CA GLN A 41 9.24 3.00 13.59
C GLN A 41 8.73 4.44 13.54
N THR A 42 9.12 5.24 12.55
CA THR A 42 8.70 6.64 12.43
C THR A 42 7.18 6.76 12.25
N LEU A 43 6.57 5.90 11.40
CA LEU A 43 5.12 5.89 11.21
C LEU A 43 4.40 5.40 12.48
N SER A 44 4.92 4.35 13.12
CA SER A 44 4.36 3.80 14.36
C SER A 44 4.44 4.80 15.52
N ASP A 45 5.56 5.50 15.67
CA ASP A 45 5.76 6.52 16.71
C ASP A 45 4.82 7.71 16.48
N TRP A 46 4.65 8.11 15.22
CA TRP A 46 3.69 9.15 14.86
C TRP A 46 2.27 8.73 15.19
N ALA A 47 1.86 7.51 14.80
CA ALA A 47 0.52 7.00 15.05
C ALA A 47 0.24 6.90 16.54
N SER A 48 1.18 6.35 17.31
CA SER A 48 1.08 6.24 18.77
C SER A 48 0.93 7.62 19.43
N SER A 49 1.69 8.62 18.96
CA SER A 49 1.65 9.98 19.52
C SER A 49 0.35 10.75 19.27
N HIS A 50 -0.47 10.31 18.30
CA HIS A 50 -1.75 10.92 17.96
C HIS A 50 -2.94 9.99 18.23
N SER A 51 -2.70 8.78 18.75
CA SER A 51 -3.71 7.76 19.01
C SER A 51 -4.81 8.24 19.98
N SER A 52 -4.45 9.09 20.95
CA SER A 52 -5.40 9.63 21.92
C SER A 52 -6.53 10.46 21.30
N ASP A 53 -6.31 11.04 20.11
CA ASP A 53 -7.36 11.77 19.38
C ASP A 53 -8.47 10.84 18.84
N PHE A 54 -8.23 9.52 18.86
CA PHE A 54 -9.09 8.49 18.30
C PHE A 54 -9.75 7.58 19.36
N GLU A 55 -9.40 7.72 20.64
CA GLU A 55 -9.91 6.89 21.75
C GLU A 55 -11.45 6.84 21.80
N GLU A 56 -12.14 7.96 21.58
CA GLU A 56 -13.61 8.02 21.62
C GLU A 56 -14.29 7.28 20.46
N TYR A 57 -13.52 6.87 19.45
CA TYR A 57 -14.02 6.16 18.26
C TYR A 57 -13.75 4.65 18.31
N VAL A 58 -13.04 4.17 19.35
CA VAL A 58 -12.77 2.75 19.55
C VAL A 58 -14.07 1.97 19.63
N GLY A 59 -14.19 0.94 18.79
CA GLY A 59 -15.39 0.08 18.70
C GLY A 59 -16.52 0.62 17.82
N LEU A 60 -16.41 1.84 17.28
CA LEU A 60 -17.37 2.38 16.33
C LEU A 60 -17.03 1.94 14.88
N SER A 61 -18.04 1.96 14.00
CA SER A 61 -17.79 1.80 12.57
C SER A 61 -17.49 3.16 11.93
N TYR A 62 -16.70 3.20 10.84
CA TYR A 62 -16.40 4.44 10.13
C TYR A 62 -17.65 5.25 9.78
N SER A 63 -18.75 4.60 9.38
CA SER A 63 -20.01 5.27 9.03
C SER A 63 -20.77 5.84 10.23
N ASP A 64 -20.49 5.36 11.44
CA ASP A 64 -21.17 5.78 12.67
C ASP A 64 -20.41 6.90 13.41
N CYS A 65 -19.24 7.31 12.89
CA CYS A 65 -18.37 8.30 13.50
C CYS A 65 -18.57 9.70 12.92
N GLU A 66 -18.58 10.71 13.79
CA GLU A 66 -18.41 12.10 13.34
C GLU A 66 -16.93 12.42 13.15
N HIS A 67 -16.52 12.64 11.90
CA HIS A 67 -15.12 12.93 11.57
C HIS A 67 -14.80 14.40 11.79
N LYS A 68 -14.02 14.69 12.83
CA LYS A 68 -13.50 16.03 13.11
C LYS A 68 -12.62 16.51 11.97
N LEU A 69 -12.73 17.81 11.63
CA LEU A 69 -11.88 18.45 10.62
C LEU A 69 -10.38 18.27 10.90
N HIS A 70 -9.98 18.19 12.17
CA HIS A 70 -8.59 17.99 12.56
C HIS A 70 -8.01 16.66 12.01
N PHE A 71 -8.82 15.61 11.83
CA PHE A 71 -8.35 14.34 11.29
C PHE A 71 -7.83 14.45 9.86
N ARG A 72 -8.37 15.38 9.05
CA ARG A 72 -7.81 15.65 7.72
C ARG A 72 -6.40 16.23 7.80
N SER A 73 -6.15 17.10 8.78
CA SER A 73 -4.81 17.66 9.03
C SER A 73 -3.83 16.59 9.50
N LEU A 74 -4.28 15.68 10.38
CA LEU A 74 -3.51 14.53 10.84
C LEU A 74 -3.19 13.57 9.70
N HIS A 75 -4.18 13.21 8.86
CA HIS A 75 -3.96 12.39 7.67
C HIS A 75 -2.95 13.02 6.72
N THR A 76 -3.07 14.32 6.47
CA THR A 76 -2.12 15.07 5.62
C THR A 76 -0.70 15.05 6.20
N SER A 77 -0.56 15.14 7.52
CA SER A 77 0.74 15.04 8.20
C SER A 77 1.33 13.63 8.07
N TYR A 78 0.52 12.60 8.31
CA TYR A 78 0.92 11.20 8.16
C TYR A 78 1.38 10.90 6.73
N LEU A 79 0.58 11.32 5.76
CA LEU A 79 0.87 11.18 4.33
C LEU A 79 2.21 11.76 3.95
N LYS A 80 2.57 12.94 4.45
CA LYS A 80 3.88 13.54 4.14
C LYS A 80 5.05 12.71 4.64
N ILE A 81 4.92 12.05 5.79
CA ILE A 81 5.96 11.14 6.30
C ILE A 81 6.05 9.92 5.40
N PHE A 82 4.91 9.34 5.07
CA PHE A 82 4.81 8.18 4.19
C PHE A 82 5.39 8.46 2.79
N GLU A 83 4.92 9.51 2.11
CA GLU A 83 5.37 9.93 0.78
C GLU A 83 6.86 10.24 0.75
N LYS A 84 7.38 10.89 1.79
CA LYS A 84 8.81 11.18 1.90
C LYS A 84 9.64 9.88 1.88
N ASN A 85 9.30 8.92 2.72
CA ASN A 85 10.06 7.67 2.83
C ASN A 85 9.94 6.81 1.57
N ILE A 86 8.74 6.73 0.97
CA ILE A 86 8.57 6.02 -0.31
C ILE A 86 9.35 6.72 -1.42
N THR A 87 9.33 8.05 -1.48
CA THR A 87 10.09 8.81 -2.49
C THR A 87 11.60 8.61 -2.31
N GLU A 88 12.11 8.65 -1.08
CA GLU A 88 13.52 8.36 -0.78
C GLU A 88 13.90 6.96 -1.26
N PHE A 89 13.09 5.94 -0.96
CA PHE A 89 13.29 4.58 -1.45
C PHE A 89 13.33 4.50 -2.99
N ILE A 90 12.31 5.05 -3.67
CA ILE A 90 12.19 5.01 -5.14
C ILE A 90 13.44 5.62 -5.78
N VAL A 91 13.93 6.74 -5.25
CA VAL A 91 15.10 7.44 -5.77
C VAL A 91 16.39 6.65 -5.49
N GLU A 92 16.53 6.02 -4.32
CA GLU A 92 17.71 5.22 -3.94
C GLU A 92 17.87 3.97 -4.81
N GLU A 93 16.77 3.30 -5.16
CA GLU A 93 16.77 2.12 -6.03
C GLU A 93 16.78 2.47 -7.54
N GLY A 94 16.76 3.77 -7.88
CA GLY A 94 16.85 4.23 -9.27
C GLY A 94 15.57 4.12 -10.08
N TYR A 95 14.42 3.96 -9.41
CA TYR A 95 13.10 3.97 -10.03
C TYR A 95 12.55 5.39 -10.15
N THR A 96 11.49 5.55 -10.95
CA THR A 96 10.72 6.79 -10.95
C THR A 96 9.45 6.65 -10.13
N ILE A 97 8.98 7.79 -9.60
CA ILE A 97 7.68 7.87 -8.92
C ILE A 97 6.54 7.44 -9.86
N GLN A 98 6.67 7.70 -11.16
CA GLN A 98 5.67 7.29 -12.15
C GLN A 98 5.60 5.77 -12.29
N ASP A 99 6.74 5.07 -12.31
CA ASP A 99 6.77 3.61 -12.36
C ASP A 99 6.08 3.03 -11.12
N PHE A 100 6.44 3.53 -9.93
CA PHE A 100 5.82 3.10 -8.68
C PHE A 100 4.30 3.32 -8.65
N PHE A 101 3.81 4.48 -9.09
CA PHE A 101 2.37 4.76 -9.11
C PHE A 101 1.62 3.95 -10.16
N GLN A 102 2.22 3.73 -11.34
CA GLN A 102 1.62 2.90 -12.38
C GLN A 102 1.47 1.47 -11.87
N GLU A 103 2.50 0.92 -11.24
CA GLU A 103 2.48 -0.41 -10.65
C GLU A 103 1.47 -0.51 -9.49
N CYS A 104 1.45 0.46 -8.58
CA CYS A 104 0.42 0.53 -7.54
C CYS A 104 -0.99 0.50 -8.14
N LYS A 105 -1.20 1.19 -9.26
CA LYS A 105 -2.50 1.26 -9.94
C LYS A 105 -2.87 -0.06 -10.59
N ASP A 106 -1.94 -0.71 -11.27
CA ASP A 106 -2.17 -2.00 -11.93
C ASP A 106 -2.57 -3.06 -10.90
N VAL A 107 -1.93 -3.04 -9.73
CA VAL A 107 -2.27 -3.92 -8.61
C VAL A 107 -3.59 -3.53 -7.95
N MET A 108 -3.91 -2.23 -7.85
CA MET A 108 -5.21 -1.78 -7.37
C MET A 108 -6.36 -2.22 -8.28
N ASP A 109 -6.13 -2.30 -9.59
CA ASP A 109 -7.12 -2.77 -10.55
C ASP A 109 -7.33 -4.31 -10.42
N ASP A 110 -6.31 -5.04 -9.97
CA ASP A 110 -6.40 -6.46 -9.57
C ASP A 110 -6.81 -6.68 -8.10
N PHE A 111 -7.01 -5.61 -7.34
CA PHE A 111 -7.29 -5.65 -5.91
C PHE A 111 -8.71 -6.18 -5.66
N GLY A 112 -8.79 -7.38 -5.09
CA GLY A 112 -10.05 -8.14 -4.93
C GLY A 112 -10.15 -9.36 -5.85
N CYS A 113 -9.16 -9.60 -6.71
CA CYS A 113 -8.98 -10.90 -7.35
C CYS A 113 -8.48 -11.94 -6.35
N ALA A 114 -9.01 -13.18 -6.43
CA ALA A 114 -8.62 -14.27 -5.53
C ALA A 114 -7.09 -14.55 -5.55
N LEU A 115 -6.42 -14.31 -6.67
CA LEU A 115 -4.97 -14.46 -6.81
C LEU A 115 -4.17 -13.40 -6.03
N PHE A 116 -4.73 -12.21 -5.85
CA PHE A 116 -4.10 -11.16 -5.04
C PHE A 116 -4.20 -11.47 -3.54
N GLU A 117 -5.24 -12.17 -3.11
CA GLU A 117 -5.40 -12.54 -1.69
C GLU A 117 -4.29 -13.49 -1.20
N GLU A 118 -3.71 -14.28 -2.09
CA GLU A 118 -2.62 -15.23 -1.79
C GLU A 118 -1.21 -14.65 -2.06
N HIS A 119 -1.10 -13.39 -2.49
CA HIS A 119 0.18 -12.79 -2.86
C HIS A 119 1.06 -12.47 -1.64
N GLU A 120 2.36 -12.79 -1.71
CA GLU A 120 3.33 -12.61 -0.60
C GLU A 120 3.45 -11.15 -0.12
N ASP A 121 3.45 -10.17 -1.04
CA ASP A 121 3.52 -8.75 -0.68
C ASP A 121 2.16 -8.01 -0.61
N LYS A 122 1.04 -8.75 -0.53
CA LYS A 122 -0.31 -8.16 -0.34
C LYS A 122 -0.35 -7.16 0.81
N TRP A 123 0.28 -7.51 1.93
CA TRP A 123 0.33 -6.67 3.14
C TRP A 123 0.93 -5.28 2.87
N PHE A 124 1.88 -5.18 1.94
CA PHE A 124 2.55 -3.93 1.61
C PHE A 124 1.63 -3.02 0.80
N VAL A 125 0.98 -3.58 -0.21
CA VAL A 125 -0.01 -2.87 -1.02
C VAL A 125 -1.19 -2.41 -0.15
N GLU A 126 -1.67 -3.26 0.76
CA GLU A 126 -2.69 -2.88 1.75
C GLU A 126 -2.22 -1.72 2.63
N ALA A 127 -0.95 -1.72 3.06
CA ALA A 127 -0.38 -0.62 3.84
C ALA A 127 -0.30 0.68 3.02
N VAL A 128 0.08 0.59 1.74
CA VAL A 128 0.10 1.75 0.82
C VAL A 128 -1.30 2.30 0.63
N VAL A 129 -2.27 1.44 0.32
CA VAL A 129 -3.68 1.81 0.15
C VAL A 129 -4.25 2.43 1.42
N LYS A 130 -4.03 1.81 2.59
CA LYS A 130 -4.47 2.36 3.88
C LYS A 130 -3.83 3.70 4.20
N ALA A 131 -2.58 3.95 3.78
CA ALA A 131 -1.94 5.24 4.00
C ALA A 131 -2.58 6.34 3.13
N VAL A 132 -2.86 6.05 1.86
CA VAL A 132 -3.42 7.03 0.90
C VAL A 132 -4.92 7.25 1.05
N ASP A 133 -5.66 6.20 1.40
CA ASP A 133 -7.09 6.27 1.62
C ASP A 133 -7.41 6.81 3.02
N TYR A 134 -8.19 7.89 3.07
CA TYR A 134 -8.57 8.51 4.34
C TYR A 134 -9.34 7.55 5.25
N ARG A 135 -10.22 6.70 4.67
CA ARG A 135 -11.00 5.76 5.45
C ARG A 135 -10.12 4.68 6.05
N GLY A 136 -9.29 4.01 5.24
CA GLY A 136 -8.35 3.00 5.71
C GLY A 136 -7.36 3.55 6.73
N TRP A 137 -6.89 4.79 6.54
CA TRP A 137 -6.04 5.48 7.51
C TRP A 137 -6.77 5.74 8.83
N PHE A 138 -8.02 6.22 8.77
CA PHE A 138 -8.81 6.50 9.97
C PHE A 138 -9.07 5.23 10.78
N GLU A 139 -9.51 4.15 10.12
CA GLU A 139 -9.74 2.86 10.76
C GLU A 139 -8.45 2.34 11.42
N MET A 140 -7.30 2.46 10.74
CA MET A 140 -6.00 2.12 11.31
C MET A 140 -5.66 2.92 12.57
N MET A 141 -5.92 4.24 12.60
CA MET A 141 -5.67 5.06 13.78
C MET A 141 -6.57 4.68 14.97
N VAL A 142 -7.81 4.27 14.70
CA VAL A 142 -8.73 3.75 15.74
C VAL A 142 -8.22 2.42 16.30
N ASP A 143 -7.71 1.53 15.44
CA ASP A 143 -7.10 0.27 15.89
C ASP A 143 -5.85 0.54 16.77
N VAL A 144 -4.98 1.47 16.36
CA VAL A 144 -3.82 1.88 17.18
C VAL A 144 -4.24 2.43 18.55
N ALA A 145 -5.34 3.18 18.61
CA ALA A 145 -5.88 3.68 19.88
C ALA A 145 -6.46 2.54 20.74
N ALA A 146 -7.11 1.55 20.13
CA ALA A 146 -7.63 0.38 20.84
C ALA A 146 -6.49 -0.46 21.47
N ASP A 147 -5.40 -0.65 20.72
CA ASP A 147 -4.21 -1.36 21.19
C ASP A 147 -3.52 -0.62 22.35
N ALA A 148 -3.47 0.72 22.30
CA ALA A 148 -2.89 1.54 23.35
C ALA A 148 -3.68 1.45 24.68
N GLU A 149 -5.00 1.34 24.59
CA GLU A 149 -5.90 1.19 25.76
C GLU A 149 -5.95 -0.26 26.30
N GLY A 150 -5.29 -1.21 25.65
CA GLY A 150 -5.35 -2.63 26.00
C GLY A 150 -6.74 -3.25 25.80
N VAL A 151 -7.53 -2.67 24.91
CA VAL A 151 -8.84 -3.20 24.51
C VAL A 151 -8.57 -4.24 23.43
N ASP A 152 -8.41 -5.50 23.84
CA ASP A 152 -8.22 -6.64 22.94
C ASP A 152 -9.41 -6.69 21.96
N GLY A 153 -9.18 -6.17 20.76
CA GLY A 153 -10.17 -6.01 19.71
C GLY A 153 -10.55 -7.36 19.14
N ASN A 154 -11.49 -8.05 19.77
CA ASN A 154 -12.10 -9.24 19.20
C ASN A 154 -12.99 -8.82 18.00
N ARG A 155 -12.39 -8.69 16.83
CA ARG A 155 -13.06 -8.62 15.53
C ARG A 155 -12.53 -9.67 14.57
#